data_AF-R7L695-F1
#
_entry.id   AF-R7L695-F1
#
_cell.length_a   1.000
_cell.length_b   1.000
_cell.length_c   1.000
_cell.angle_alpha   90.00
_cell.angle_beta   90.00
_cell.angle_gamma   90.00
#
_symmetry.space_group_name_H-M   'P 1'
#
loop_
_entity.id
_entity.type
_entity.pdbx_description
1 polymer ?
#
loop_
_entity_poly.entity_id
_entity_poly.type
_entity_poly.pdbx_seq_one_letter_code
_entity_poly.pdbx_strand_id
1 'polypeptide(L)'
;MPRTSHSAFTLAEILLAIALIGLLGGLISGAGMLNADALESRPPDRVALSAIKRARFEAIERGREVSLFYDRRGFFLISDSETAVPIAHIYLEKKLERAVAEAEKKGEEIDWDDFPNEVEVVFEVVYPELIDRGGVNFSDPNIEELRFYPDSTMTPSRIHVVVGDEDAVSFEMDPFCAAPKGDENER
;
A
#
# COMPACT_ATOMS: atom_id res chain seq x y z
N MET A 1 3.00 70.90 -1.62
CA MET A 1 3.24 70.14 -0.38
C MET A 1 2.08 69.18 -0.14
N PRO A 2 2.27 67.86 -0.19
CA PRO A 2 1.33 66.91 0.39
C PRO A 2 1.85 66.43 1.76
N ARG A 3 0.99 66.48 2.79
CA ARG A 3 1.27 65.87 4.11
C ARG A 3 0.87 64.40 4.03
N THR A 4 1.83 63.47 4.04
CA THR A 4 1.56 62.04 4.20
C THR A 4 1.32 61.77 5.69
N SER A 5 0.10 61.45 6.10
CA SER A 5 -0.14 60.97 7.47
C SER A 5 0.40 59.55 7.58
N HIS A 6 1.46 59.35 8.34
CA HIS A 6 1.82 58.03 8.83
C HIS A 6 0.77 57.62 9.86
N SER A 7 -0.15 56.73 9.47
CA SER A 7 -1.02 56.06 10.44
C SER A 7 -0.15 55.10 11.25
N ALA A 8 0.08 55.42 12.53
CA ALA A 8 0.67 54.48 13.46
C ALA A 8 -0.35 53.38 13.79
N PHE A 9 0.12 52.14 13.92
CA PHE A 9 -0.72 51.00 14.31
C PHE A 9 -1.33 51.23 15.69
N THR A 10 -2.61 50.87 15.83
CA THR A 10 -3.32 51.02 17.10
C THR A 10 -2.91 49.92 18.09
N LEU A 11 -3.00 50.20 19.39
CA LEU A 11 -2.73 49.20 20.45
C LEU A 11 -3.61 47.95 20.27
N ALA A 12 -4.85 48.13 19.80
CA ALA A 12 -5.79 47.05 19.53
C ALA A 12 -5.30 46.11 18.41
N GLU A 13 -4.71 46.64 17.33
CA GLU A 13 -4.13 45.82 16.26
C GLU A 13 -2.92 45.02 16.73
N ILE A 14 -2.07 45.60 17.57
CA ILE A 14 -0.90 44.91 18.10
C ILE A 14 -1.34 43.73 18.98
N LEU A 15 -2.34 43.94 19.85
CA LEU A 15 -2.88 42.88 20.70
C LEU A 15 -3.59 41.79 19.87
N LEU A 16 -4.33 42.17 18.83
CA LEU A 16 -4.96 41.21 17.92
C LEU A 16 -3.91 40.38 17.16
N ALA A 17 -2.84 41.01 16.68
CA ALA A 17 -1.77 40.33 15.97
C ALA A 17 -1.05 39.30 16.87
N ILE A 18 -0.75 39.67 18.12
CA ILE A 18 -0.11 38.75 19.08
C ILE A 18 -1.06 37.57 19.41
N ALA A 19 -2.37 37.83 19.57
CA ALA A 19 -3.36 36.78 19.80
C ALA A 19 -3.44 35.80 18.62
N LEU A 20 -3.42 36.30 17.38
CA LEU A 20 -3.40 35.48 16.16
C LEU A 20 -2.13 34.63 16.05
N ILE A 21 -0.97 35.20 16.34
CA ILE A 21 0.31 34.46 16.33
C ILE A 21 0.29 33.36 17.40
N GLY A 22 -0.21 33.64 18.60
CA GLY A 22 -0.35 32.64 19.66
C GLY A 22 -1.29 31.49 19.29
N LEU A 23 -2.41 31.78 18.64
CA LEU A 23 -3.37 30.78 18.18
C LEU A 23 -2.77 29.88 17.09
N LEU A 24 -2.06 30.47 16.12
CA LEU A 24 -1.35 29.73 15.08
C LEU A 24 -0.23 28.85 15.68
N GLY A 25 0.53 29.36 16.65
CA GLY A 25 1.57 28.59 17.35
C GLY A 25 1.02 27.42 18.17
N GLY A 26 -0.16 27.59 18.79
CA GLY A 26 -0.86 26.54 19.51
C GLY A 26 -1.37 25.42 18.60
N LEU A 27 -1.90 25.76 17.42
CA LEU A 27 -2.41 24.77 16.46
C LEU A 27 -1.29 23.88 15.90
N ILE A 28 -0.14 24.47 15.59
CA ILE A 28 1.05 23.77 15.09
C ILE A 28 1.62 22.82 16.15
N SER A 29 1.60 23.22 17.43
CA SER A 29 2.10 22.41 18.54
C SER A 29 1.14 21.26 18.92
N GLY A 30 -0.18 21.48 18.82
CA GLY A 30 -1.19 20.46 19.09
C GLY A 30 -1.18 19.31 18.07
N ALA A 31 -0.75 19.57 16.83
CA ALA A 31 -0.57 18.54 15.80
C ALA A 31 0.66 17.64 16.05
N GLY A 32 1.61 18.08 16.89
CA GLY A 32 2.81 17.31 17.26
C GLY A 32 2.57 16.18 18.27
N MET A 33 1.35 16.04 18.81
CA MET A 33 0.94 14.90 19.66
C MET A 33 0.32 13.75 18.86
N LEU A 34 0.36 13.79 17.53
CA LEU A 34 0.05 12.62 16.71
C LEU A 34 1.29 11.72 16.72
N ASN A 35 1.17 10.51 17.25
CA ASN A 35 2.23 9.50 17.25
C ASN A 35 2.79 9.37 15.82
N ALA A 36 4.03 9.82 15.60
CA ALA A 36 4.68 9.76 14.30
C ALA A 36 4.70 8.33 13.75
N ASP A 37 4.82 7.34 14.63
CA ASP A 37 4.77 5.92 14.30
C ASP A 37 3.41 5.47 13.76
N ALA A 38 2.30 5.99 14.30
CA ALA A 38 0.94 5.70 13.80
C ALA A 38 0.62 6.40 12.48
N LEU A 39 1.38 7.47 12.13
CA LEU A 39 1.29 8.13 10.84
C LEU A 39 2.16 7.42 9.77
N GLU A 40 3.17 6.67 10.21
CA GLU A 40 4.06 5.91 9.34
C GLU A 40 3.57 4.49 9.06
N SER A 41 2.76 3.88 9.93
CA SER A 41 2.15 2.57 9.70
C SER A 41 1.04 2.65 8.65
N ARG A 42 1.21 1.91 7.55
CA ARG A 42 0.17 1.72 6.55
C ARG A 42 -0.66 0.49 6.96
N PRO A 43 -2.01 0.55 6.91
CA PRO A 43 -2.82 -0.63 7.16
C PRO A 43 -2.41 -1.78 6.20
N PRO A 44 -2.16 -3.02 6.71
CA PRO A 44 -1.65 -4.12 5.90
C PRO A 44 -2.51 -4.46 4.67
N ASP A 45 -3.84 -4.37 4.80
CA ASP A 45 -4.81 -4.53 3.71
C ASP A 45 -4.57 -3.51 2.59
N ARG A 46 -4.25 -2.25 2.94
CA ARG A 46 -3.96 -1.19 1.96
C ARG A 46 -2.64 -1.44 1.23
N VAL A 47 -1.64 -1.97 1.94
CA VAL A 47 -0.37 -2.34 1.32
C VAL A 47 -0.57 -3.52 0.36
N ALA A 48 -1.33 -4.55 0.78
CA ALA A 48 -1.69 -5.67 -0.08
C ALA A 48 -2.41 -5.21 -1.36
N LEU A 49 -3.43 -4.37 -1.23
CA LEU A 49 -4.14 -3.77 -2.38
C LEU A 49 -3.21 -2.95 -3.29
N SER A 50 -2.26 -2.21 -2.70
CA SER A 50 -1.26 -1.46 -3.47
C SER A 50 -0.31 -2.39 -4.22
N ALA A 51 0.09 -3.50 -3.60
CA ALA A 51 0.97 -4.49 -4.22
C ALA A 51 0.32 -5.19 -5.41
N ILE A 52 -0.96 -5.55 -5.28
CA ILE A 52 -1.75 -6.14 -6.36
C ILE A 52 -1.91 -5.16 -7.52
N LYS A 53 -2.24 -3.89 -7.23
CA LYS A 53 -2.31 -2.85 -8.26
C LYS A 53 -0.98 -2.69 -8.98
N ARG A 54 0.14 -2.67 -8.24
CA ARG A 54 1.47 -2.52 -8.84
C ARG A 54 1.84 -3.73 -9.70
N ALA A 55 1.60 -4.95 -9.23
CA ALA A 55 1.87 -6.17 -10.00
C ALA A 55 1.09 -6.18 -11.32
N ARG A 56 -0.18 -5.77 -11.28
CA ARG A 56 -0.99 -5.59 -12.48
C ARG A 56 -0.38 -4.56 -13.46
N PHE A 57 0.00 -3.39 -12.97
CA PHE A 57 0.61 -2.38 -13.83
C PHE A 57 1.92 -2.88 -14.45
N GLU A 58 2.75 -3.58 -13.69
CA GLU A 58 3.98 -4.17 -14.21
C GLU A 58 3.72 -5.22 -15.30
N ALA A 59 2.70 -6.07 -15.15
CA ALA A 59 2.33 -7.04 -16.18
C ALA A 59 1.91 -6.38 -17.50
N ILE A 60 1.11 -5.31 -17.42
CA ILE A 60 0.65 -4.53 -18.57
C ILE A 60 1.81 -3.77 -19.22
N GLU A 61 2.60 -3.04 -18.44
CA GLU A 61 3.70 -2.20 -18.93
C GLU A 61 4.79 -3.04 -19.60
N ARG A 62 5.06 -4.25 -19.08
CA ARG A 62 6.09 -5.15 -19.62
C ARG A 62 5.57 -6.04 -20.75
N GLY A 63 4.25 -6.19 -20.88
CA GLY A 63 3.64 -7.13 -21.80
C GLY A 63 3.98 -8.60 -21.47
N ARG A 64 4.24 -8.92 -20.19
CA ARG A 64 4.61 -10.26 -19.71
C ARG A 64 3.88 -10.63 -18.43
N GLU A 65 3.85 -11.92 -18.14
CA GLU A 65 3.29 -12.43 -16.88
C GLU A 65 4.19 -12.06 -15.69
N VAL A 66 3.56 -11.62 -14.61
CA VAL A 66 4.21 -11.20 -13.38
C VAL A 66 3.61 -11.96 -12.20
N SER A 67 4.47 -12.43 -11.29
CA SER A 67 4.08 -13.07 -10.05
C SER A 67 4.17 -12.09 -8.88
N LEU A 68 3.19 -12.15 -7.97
CA LEU A 68 3.18 -11.46 -6.69
C LEU A 68 3.21 -12.50 -5.56
N PHE A 69 4.21 -12.38 -4.70
CA PHE A 69 4.42 -13.22 -3.52
C PHE A 69 4.41 -12.35 -2.25
N TYR A 70 3.99 -12.92 -1.12
CA TYR A 70 4.15 -12.29 0.19
C TYR A 70 5.21 -13.01 1.01
N ASP A 71 6.26 -12.28 1.39
CA ASP A 71 7.29 -12.78 2.29
C ASP A 71 6.92 -12.48 3.74
N ARG A 72 7.06 -13.50 4.60
CA ARG A 72 6.84 -13.40 6.05
C ARG A 72 7.74 -12.37 6.74
N ARG A 73 8.80 -11.91 6.08
CA ARG A 73 9.63 -10.76 6.48
C ARG A 73 8.91 -9.41 6.36
N GLY A 74 7.65 -9.37 5.91
CA GLY A 74 6.81 -8.18 5.92
C GLY A 74 6.87 -7.37 4.63
N PHE A 75 7.04 -8.04 3.49
CA PHE A 75 7.01 -7.38 2.18
C PHE A 75 6.37 -8.24 1.10
N PHE A 76 5.81 -7.59 0.09
CA PHE A 76 5.40 -8.22 -1.14
C PHE A 76 6.51 -8.14 -2.18
N LEU A 77 6.78 -9.25 -2.84
CA LEU A 77 7.72 -9.35 -3.95
C LEU A 77 6.95 -9.46 -5.26
N ILE A 78 7.25 -8.57 -6.19
CA ILE A 78 6.80 -8.64 -7.57
C ILE A 78 7.97 -9.14 -8.40
N SER A 79 7.78 -10.19 -9.20
CA SER A 79 8.81 -10.78 -10.04
C SER A 79 8.27 -11.18 -11.41
N ASP A 80 9.17 -11.27 -12.39
CA ASP A 80 8.83 -11.82 -13.71
C ASP A 80 8.54 -13.34 -13.56
N SER A 81 7.37 -13.79 -13.99
CA SER A 81 6.88 -15.16 -13.73
C SER A 81 7.73 -16.23 -14.43
N GLU A 82 8.37 -15.90 -15.56
CA GLU A 82 9.21 -16.84 -16.31
C GLU A 82 10.64 -16.91 -15.78
N THR A 83 11.21 -15.75 -15.42
CA THR A 83 12.63 -15.63 -15.08
C THR A 83 12.91 -15.55 -13.59
N ALA A 84 11.87 -15.39 -12.77
CA ALA A 84 11.95 -15.12 -11.33
C ALA A 84 12.79 -13.89 -10.96
N VAL A 85 13.04 -12.99 -11.92
CA VAL A 85 13.79 -11.76 -11.68
C VAL A 85 12.93 -10.80 -10.86
N PRO A 86 13.42 -10.30 -9.71
CA PRO A 86 12.68 -9.35 -8.88
C PRO A 86 12.49 -8.03 -9.63
N ILE A 87 11.24 -7.56 -9.65
CA ILE A 87 10.82 -6.30 -10.27
C ILE A 87 10.66 -5.22 -9.21
N ALA A 88 10.00 -5.52 -8.10
CA ALA A 88 9.75 -4.56 -7.03
C ALA A 88 9.53 -5.26 -5.68
N HIS A 89 9.91 -4.57 -4.61
CA HIS A 89 9.58 -4.92 -3.23
C HIS A 89 8.63 -3.87 -2.66
N ILE A 90 7.56 -4.30 -2.00
CA ILE A 90 6.57 -3.41 -1.38
C ILE A 90 6.45 -3.80 0.09
N TYR A 91 7.04 -2.97 0.94
CA TYR A 91 7.11 -3.21 2.38
C TYR A 91 5.83 -2.78 3.09
N LEU A 92 5.43 -3.56 4.10
CA LEU A 92 4.35 -3.19 5.02
C LEU A 92 4.74 -1.93 5.83
N GLU A 93 5.96 -1.94 6.35
CA GLU A 93 6.49 -0.86 7.17
C GLU A 93 7.52 0.00 6.43
N LYS A 94 7.39 1.32 6.56
CA LYS A 94 8.38 2.28 6.04
C LYS A 94 9.73 2.17 6.73
N LYS A 95 9.75 1.77 8.00
CA LYS A 95 10.99 1.59 8.76
C LYS A 95 11.85 0.48 8.14
N LEU A 96 11.22 -0.64 7.81
CA LEU A 96 11.86 -1.74 7.08
C LEU A 96 12.33 -1.30 5.70
N GLU A 97 11.47 -0.62 4.93
CA GLU A 97 11.84 -0.07 3.60
C GLU A 97 13.11 0.80 3.66
N ARG A 98 13.20 1.70 4.66
CA ARG A 98 14.37 2.55 4.88
C ARG A 98 15.60 1.74 5.29
N ALA A 99 15.44 0.80 6.21
CA ALA A 99 16.54 -0.05 6.68
C ALA A 99 17.14 -0.88 5.55
N VAL A 100 16.30 -1.48 4.70
CA VAL A 100 16.74 -2.23 3.51
C VAL A 100 17.49 -1.32 2.56
N ALA A 101 16.93 -0.16 2.24
CA ALA A 101 17.57 0.79 1.33
C ALA A 101 18.92 1.33 1.86
N GLU A 102 19.09 1.44 3.18
CA GLU A 102 20.37 1.81 3.80
C GLU A 102 21.39 0.67 3.78
N ALA A 103 20.94 -0.56 4.10
CA ALA A 103 21.77 -1.75 4.09
C ALA A 103 22.31 -2.03 2.67
N GLU A 104 21.45 -1.96 1.64
CA GLU A 104 21.86 -2.10 0.24
C GLU A 104 22.92 -1.06 -0.18
N LYS A 105 22.78 0.19 0.27
CA LYS A 105 23.77 1.25 -0.02
C LYS A 105 25.11 1.00 0.65
N LYS A 106 25.12 0.40 1.84
CA LYS A 106 26.32 0.10 2.60
C LYS A 106 26.91 -1.28 2.27
N GLY A 107 26.17 -2.12 1.55
CA GLY A 107 26.52 -3.52 1.34
C GLY A 107 26.46 -4.34 2.64
N GLU A 108 25.60 -3.93 3.57
CA GLU A 108 25.40 -4.59 4.86
C GLU A 108 24.23 -5.57 4.78
N GLU A 109 24.27 -6.61 5.62
CA GLU A 109 23.15 -7.53 5.77
C GLU A 109 22.18 -6.98 6.84
N ILE A 110 20.89 -7.23 6.65
CA ILE A 110 19.85 -6.81 7.58
C ILE A 110 19.67 -7.90 8.61
N ASP A 111 19.69 -7.52 9.88
CA ASP A 111 19.21 -8.38 10.94
C ASP A 111 17.68 -8.40 10.92
N TRP A 112 17.09 -9.51 10.49
CA TRP A 112 15.64 -9.64 10.38
C TRP A 112 14.97 -9.76 11.76
N ASP A 113 15.72 -10.08 12.82
CA ASP A 113 15.20 -10.13 14.19
C ASP A 113 14.83 -8.72 14.70
N ASP A 114 15.39 -7.66 14.10
CA ASP A 114 15.03 -6.27 14.39
C ASP A 114 13.67 -5.84 13.79
N PHE A 115 13.09 -6.69 12.93
CA PHE A 115 11.85 -6.43 12.20
C PHE A 115 10.88 -7.62 12.32
N PRO A 116 10.37 -7.90 13.54
CA PRO A 116 9.34 -8.91 13.72
C PRO A 116 8.10 -8.49 12.93
N ASN A 117 7.51 -9.45 12.23
CA ASN A 117 6.29 -9.23 11.45
C ASN A 117 5.21 -10.18 11.94
N GLU A 118 4.10 -9.59 12.40
CA GLU A 118 2.92 -10.30 12.88
C GLU A 118 1.85 -10.46 11.80
N VAL A 119 2.11 -9.94 10.59
CA VAL A 119 1.16 -10.00 9.48
C VAL A 119 1.35 -11.28 8.69
N GLU A 120 0.29 -12.06 8.54
CA GLU A 120 0.21 -13.18 7.61
C GLU A 120 -0.74 -12.83 6.46
N VAL A 121 -0.32 -13.13 5.23
CA VAL A 121 -1.14 -12.95 4.04
C VAL A 121 -1.30 -14.30 3.36
N VAL A 122 -2.55 -14.70 3.14
CA VAL A 122 -2.91 -15.96 2.49
C VAL A 122 -3.71 -15.67 1.23
N PHE A 123 -3.36 -16.34 0.15
CA PHE A 123 -4.08 -16.28 -1.12
C PHE A 123 -4.87 -17.57 -1.31
N GLU A 124 -6.19 -17.45 -1.42
CA GLU A 124 -7.12 -18.56 -1.64
C GLU A 124 -7.68 -18.47 -3.07
N VAL A 125 -7.59 -19.54 -3.87
CA VAL A 125 -8.18 -19.57 -5.22
C VAL A 125 -9.70 -19.65 -5.15
N VAL A 126 -10.37 -18.79 -5.92
CA VAL A 126 -11.82 -18.83 -6.09
C VAL A 126 -12.16 -19.66 -7.32
N TYR A 127 -12.62 -20.90 -7.11
CA TYR A 127 -13.07 -21.77 -8.19
C TYR A 127 -14.49 -21.42 -8.66
N PRO A 128 -14.80 -21.61 -9.95
CA PRO A 128 -16.15 -21.41 -10.46
C PRO A 128 -17.13 -22.41 -9.83
N GLU A 129 -18.37 -21.97 -9.58
CA GLU A 129 -19.44 -22.84 -9.12
C GLU A 129 -19.79 -23.89 -10.20
N LEU A 130 -19.66 -25.18 -9.86
CA LEU A 130 -20.02 -26.28 -10.76
C LEU A 130 -21.52 -26.56 -10.68
N ILE A 131 -22.23 -26.48 -11.81
CA ILE A 131 -23.68 -26.69 -11.90
C ILE A 131 -24.09 -28.19 -11.95
N ASP A 132 -23.15 -29.15 -11.83
CA ASP A 132 -23.49 -30.58 -11.89
C ASP A 132 -22.74 -31.47 -10.86
N ARG A 133 -23.41 -32.53 -10.40
CA ARG A 133 -23.10 -33.40 -9.25
C ARG A 133 -21.91 -34.36 -9.42
N GLY A 134 -20.99 -34.07 -10.32
CA GLY A 134 -19.72 -34.78 -10.44
C GLY A 134 -18.65 -34.02 -9.69
N GLY A 135 -18.57 -34.21 -8.36
CA GLY A 135 -17.67 -33.48 -7.48
C GLY A 135 -16.21 -33.66 -7.88
N VAL A 136 -15.67 -32.71 -8.63
CA VAL A 136 -14.23 -32.55 -8.81
C VAL A 136 -13.70 -32.01 -7.48
N ASN A 137 -12.88 -32.80 -6.80
CA ASN A 137 -12.22 -32.34 -5.58
C ASN A 137 -11.07 -31.41 -6.00
N PHE A 138 -11.24 -30.12 -5.78
CA PHE A 138 -10.14 -29.18 -5.92
C PHE A 138 -9.20 -29.36 -4.71
N SER A 139 -7.89 -29.41 -4.96
CA SER A 139 -6.86 -29.50 -3.92
C SER A 139 -6.89 -28.26 -3.01
N ASP A 140 -5.98 -28.21 -2.02
CA ASP A 140 -5.79 -27.04 -1.15
C ASP A 140 -5.90 -25.73 -1.96
N PRO A 141 -6.90 -24.87 -1.67
CA PRO A 141 -7.12 -23.65 -2.44
C PRO A 141 -6.03 -22.60 -2.17
N ASN A 142 -5.18 -22.80 -1.16
CA ASN A 142 -4.11 -21.87 -0.84
C ASN A 142 -2.99 -21.92 -1.89
N ILE A 143 -2.63 -20.75 -2.40
CA ILE A 143 -1.53 -20.56 -3.35
C ILE A 143 -0.47 -19.63 -2.75
N GLU A 144 0.78 -19.87 -3.10
CA GLU A 144 1.91 -19.07 -2.61
C GLU A 144 2.07 -17.75 -3.39
N GLU A 145 1.65 -17.73 -4.66
CA GLU A 145 1.80 -16.59 -5.56
C GLU A 145 0.52 -16.28 -6.32
N LEU A 146 0.28 -14.99 -6.60
CA LEU A 146 -0.74 -14.52 -7.52
C LEU A 146 -0.11 -14.18 -8.87
N ARG A 147 -0.69 -14.71 -9.94
CA ARG A 147 -0.25 -14.41 -11.31
C ARG A 147 -1.10 -13.32 -11.95
N PHE A 148 -0.42 -12.37 -12.58
CA PHE A 148 -0.99 -11.25 -13.32
C PHE A 148 -0.57 -11.32 -14.78
N TYR A 149 -1.54 -11.14 -15.67
CA TYR A 149 -1.34 -11.29 -17.11
C TYR A 149 -1.40 -9.93 -17.83
N PRO A 150 -0.74 -9.80 -19.00
CA PRO A 150 -0.74 -8.55 -19.77
C PRO A 150 -2.11 -8.07 -20.25
N ASP A 151 -3.07 -8.99 -20.37
CA ASP A 151 -4.46 -8.72 -20.74
C ASP A 151 -5.31 -8.15 -19.60
N SER A 152 -4.66 -7.77 -18.49
CA SER A 152 -5.26 -7.29 -17.25
C SER A 152 -6.07 -8.33 -16.48
N THR A 153 -5.98 -9.61 -16.83
CA THR A 153 -6.53 -10.68 -16.00
C THR A 153 -5.56 -11.05 -14.88
N MET A 154 -6.09 -11.69 -13.84
CA MET A 154 -5.29 -12.25 -12.76
C MET A 154 -5.86 -13.60 -12.31
N THR A 155 -5.09 -14.31 -11.49
CA THR A 155 -5.57 -15.51 -10.80
C THR A 155 -6.80 -15.15 -9.95
N PRO A 156 -7.99 -15.76 -10.17
CA PRO A 156 -9.16 -15.50 -9.34
C PRO A 156 -8.87 -15.93 -7.91
N SER A 157 -8.83 -14.97 -6.99
CA SER A 157 -8.38 -15.23 -5.63
C SER A 157 -9.08 -14.35 -4.60
N ARG A 158 -9.30 -14.92 -3.41
CA ARG A 158 -9.58 -14.21 -2.18
C ARG A 158 -8.28 -14.06 -1.41
N ILE A 159 -8.11 -12.89 -0.80
CA ILE A 159 -6.88 -12.53 -0.11
C ILE A 159 -7.26 -12.26 1.33
N HIS A 160 -6.62 -13.00 2.23
CA HIS A 160 -6.79 -12.89 3.67
C HIS A 160 -5.57 -12.22 4.25
N VAL A 161 -5.78 -11.13 4.98
CA VAL A 161 -4.73 -10.43 5.72
C VAL A 161 -5.04 -10.58 7.20
N VAL A 162 -4.18 -11.31 7.90
CA VAL A 162 -4.27 -11.61 9.33
C VAL A 162 -3.19 -10.83 10.05
N VAL A 163 -3.54 -10.18 11.16
CA VAL A 163 -2.60 -9.40 11.97
C VAL A 163 -2.57 -10.01 13.37
N GLY A 164 -1.50 -10.73 13.70
CA GLY A 164 -1.39 -11.45 14.97
C GLY A 164 -2.56 -12.43 15.18
N ASP A 165 -3.25 -12.30 16.31
CA ASP A 165 -4.45 -13.09 16.65
C ASP A 165 -5.78 -12.37 16.31
N GLU A 166 -5.74 -11.26 15.55
CA GLU A 166 -6.93 -10.49 15.19
C GLU A 166 -7.73 -11.10 14.02
N ASP A 167 -8.98 -10.63 13.85
CA ASP A 167 -9.86 -11.06 12.77
C ASP A 167 -9.25 -10.77 11.38
N ALA A 168 -9.29 -11.77 10.50
CA ALA A 168 -8.76 -11.65 9.14
C ALA A 168 -9.58 -10.66 8.30
N VAL A 169 -8.93 -9.63 7.76
CA VAL A 169 -9.52 -8.79 6.73
C VAL A 169 -9.42 -9.53 5.40
N SER A 170 -10.57 -9.82 4.80
CA SER A 170 -10.66 -10.60 3.57
C SER A 170 -11.24 -9.75 2.44
N PHE A 171 -10.64 -9.81 1.26
CA PHE A 171 -11.19 -9.20 0.05
C PHE A 171 -11.10 -10.16 -1.14
N GLU A 172 -12.15 -10.20 -1.93
CA GLU A 172 -12.24 -11.00 -3.14
C GLU A 172 -11.84 -10.16 -4.35
N MET A 173 -10.96 -10.71 -5.18
CA MET A 173 -10.52 -10.05 -6.40
C MET A 173 -11.29 -10.57 -7.60
N ASP A 174 -11.93 -9.67 -8.33
CA ASP A 174 -12.52 -9.97 -9.63
C ASP A 174 -11.38 -10.19 -10.65
N PRO A 175 -11.29 -11.39 -11.27
CA PRO A 175 -10.27 -11.71 -12.25
C PRO A 175 -10.31 -10.86 -13.53
N PHE A 176 -11.42 -10.14 -13.77
CA PHE A 176 -11.63 -9.28 -14.93
C PHE A 176 -11.71 -7.78 -14.60
N CYS A 177 -11.46 -7.35 -13.35
CA CYS A 177 -11.48 -5.93 -12.98
C CYS A 177 -10.23 -5.16 -13.48
N ALA A 178 -10.21 -5.00 -14.80
CA ALA A 178 -9.18 -4.41 -15.62
C ALA A 178 -9.39 -2.90 -15.88
N ALA A 179 -9.43 -2.05 -14.83
CA ALA A 179 -9.57 -0.58 -14.93
C ALA A 179 -10.90 -0.08 -15.58
N PRO A 180 -11.47 1.05 -15.11
CA PRO A 180 -12.62 1.63 -15.78
C PRO A 180 -12.21 2.15 -17.16
N LYS A 181 -12.91 1.69 -18.20
CA LYS A 181 -12.89 2.34 -19.51
C LYS A 181 -13.62 3.66 -19.36
N GLY A 182 -12.92 4.79 -19.50
CA GLY A 182 -13.61 6.07 -19.70
C GLY A 182 -14.38 6.00 -21.02
N ASP A 183 -15.66 6.38 -21.00
CA ASP A 183 -16.42 6.56 -22.22
C ASP A 183 -15.83 7.74 -23.00
N GLU A 184 -14.94 7.43 -23.93
CA GLU A 184 -14.66 8.30 -25.07
C GLU A 184 -15.65 7.94 -26.19
N ASN A 185 -16.92 8.30 -26.01
CA ASN A 185 -17.87 8.56 -27.11
C ASN A 185 -19.24 9.03 -26.57
N GLU A 186 -19.34 10.33 -26.28
CA GLU A 186 -20.52 11.10 -26.68
C GLU A 186 -20.02 12.32 -27.47
N ARG A 187 -19.96 12.15 -28.79
CA ARG A 187 -20.06 13.24 -29.76
C ARG A 187 -21.38 13.09 -30.49
#